data_AF-A0A7Y4WM69-F1
#
_entry.id   AF-A0A7Y4WM69-F1
#
_cell.length_a   1.000
_cell.length_b   1.000
_cell.length_c   1.000
_cell.angle_alpha   90.00
_cell.angle_beta   90.00
_cell.angle_gamma   90.00
#
_symmetry.space_group_name_H-M   'P 1'
#
loop_
_entity.id
_entity.type
_entity.pdbx_description
1 polymer ?
#
loop_
_entity_poly.entity_id
_entity_poly.type
_entity_poly.pdbx_seq_one_letter_code
_entity_poly.pdbx_strand_id
1 'polypeptide(L)'
;PYDIPTANAFIPKNNEDRFVLSAHYADSSLGVFLHSISNSSQWENLLVILVADHGAHYPDSIQYHQKEKFHVPILFTGGCITKDTVIHKICSQTDISATLFSALKIPYRFKFSRNILSNDYIPFAYYSFNNGMGWVDENCYFVLSHDSKSNIIDSGICNSSYRFAKSYFQVLMQDFISK
;
A
#
# COMPACT_ATOMS: atom_id res chain seq x y z
N PRO A 1 9.00 21.51 -9.86
CA PRO A 1 8.47 20.35 -9.10
C PRO A 1 9.06 20.36 -7.69
N TYR A 2 8.29 19.92 -6.69
CA TYR A 2 8.65 19.95 -5.25
C TYR A 2 8.71 21.34 -4.61
N ASP A 3 7.89 22.29 -5.09
CA ASP A 3 7.79 23.62 -4.51
C ASP A 3 7.10 23.54 -3.13
N ILE A 4 7.70 24.12 -2.11
CA ILE A 4 7.19 24.16 -0.73
C ILE A 4 7.31 25.58 -0.17
N PRO A 5 6.38 26.03 0.68
CA PRO A 5 6.25 27.44 1.04
C PRO A 5 7.28 27.97 2.04
N THR A 6 8.18 27.13 2.56
CA THR A 6 9.13 27.49 3.62
C THR A 6 10.56 27.62 3.13
N ALA A 7 11.27 28.64 3.62
CA ALA A 7 12.72 28.75 3.49
C ALA A 7 13.38 27.66 4.35
N ASN A 8 14.01 26.67 3.71
CA ASN A 8 14.62 25.55 4.43
C ASN A 8 16.06 25.86 4.82
N ALA A 9 16.45 25.42 6.02
CA ALA A 9 17.85 25.40 6.44
C ALA A 9 18.69 24.42 5.59
N PHE A 10 18.03 23.42 4.99
CA PHE A 10 18.64 22.49 4.06
C PHE A 10 18.46 22.95 2.62
N ILE A 11 19.57 23.14 1.91
CA ILE A 11 19.59 23.48 0.49
C ILE A 11 19.69 22.18 -0.31
N PRO A 12 18.63 21.77 -1.05
CA PRO A 12 18.64 20.52 -1.79
C PRO A 12 19.62 20.60 -2.97
N LYS A 13 20.43 19.57 -3.16
CA LYS A 13 21.49 19.53 -4.19
C LYS A 13 21.03 18.84 -5.48
N ASN A 14 20.04 17.96 -5.39
CA ASN A 14 19.52 17.18 -6.52
C ASN A 14 18.00 16.96 -6.37
N ASN A 15 17.40 16.18 -7.28
CA ASN A 15 15.95 15.90 -7.23
C ASN A 15 15.55 14.94 -6.10
N GLU A 16 16.44 14.04 -5.68
CA GLU A 16 16.18 13.14 -4.56
C GLU A 16 16.07 13.93 -3.25
N ASP A 17 17.00 14.87 -3.02
CA ASP A 17 16.95 15.83 -1.91
C ASP A 17 15.64 16.64 -1.92
N ARG A 18 15.22 17.12 -3.10
CA ARG A 18 13.94 17.85 -3.27
C ARG A 18 12.73 16.96 -2.95
N PHE A 19 12.76 15.71 -3.38
CA PHE A 19 11.73 14.73 -3.08
C PHE A 19 11.64 14.46 -1.57
N VAL A 20 12.76 14.15 -0.91
CA VAL A 20 12.83 13.93 0.55
C VAL A 20 12.30 15.15 1.30
N LEU A 21 12.70 16.35 0.86
CA LEU A 21 12.25 17.60 1.44
C LEU A 21 10.73 17.83 1.28
N SER A 22 10.16 17.46 0.13
CA SER A 22 8.71 17.50 -0.08
C SER A 22 7.96 16.51 0.80
N ALA A 23 8.52 15.31 1.01
CA ALA A 23 7.95 14.31 1.91
C ALA A 23 7.99 14.79 3.37
N HIS A 24 9.09 15.40 3.81
CA HIS A 24 9.20 16.02 5.14
C HIS A 24 8.17 17.16 5.33
N TYR A 25 7.97 17.99 4.31
CA TYR A 25 6.94 19.03 4.38
C TYR A 25 5.51 18.45 4.46
N ALA A 26 5.24 17.38 3.71
CA ALA A 26 3.96 16.67 3.77
C ALA A 26 3.71 16.06 5.17
N ASP A 27 4.73 15.42 5.76
CA ASP A 27 4.68 14.89 7.12
C ASP A 27 4.40 15.98 8.16
N SER A 28 5.11 17.11 8.10
CA SER A 28 4.87 18.26 8.98
C SER A 28 3.44 18.82 8.85
N SER A 29 2.96 18.98 7.62
CA SER A 29 1.60 19.45 7.34
C SER A 29 0.54 18.47 7.88
N LEU A 30 0.79 17.17 7.74
CA LEU A 30 -0.07 16.13 8.29
C LEU A 30 -0.07 16.14 9.81
N GLY A 31 1.08 16.35 10.45
CA GLY A 31 1.19 16.53 11.90
C GLY A 31 0.35 17.70 12.42
N VAL A 32 0.40 18.85 11.74
CA VAL A 32 -0.46 20.01 12.07
C VAL A 32 -1.93 19.67 11.91
N PHE A 33 -2.32 18.99 10.83
CA PHE A 33 -3.70 18.57 10.61
C PHE A 33 -4.19 17.61 11.71
N LEU A 34 -3.41 16.58 12.04
CA LEU A 34 -3.74 15.59 13.06
C LEU A 34 -3.85 16.24 14.45
N HIS A 35 -2.95 17.16 14.79
CA HIS A 35 -3.01 17.91 16.05
C HIS A 35 -4.26 18.81 16.13
N SER A 36 -4.64 19.44 15.02
CA SER A 36 -5.85 20.28 14.96
C SER A 36 -7.10 19.45 15.17
N ILE A 37 -7.26 18.34 14.43
CA ILE A 37 -8.45 17.51 14.53
C ILE A 37 -8.53 16.74 15.85
N SER A 38 -7.40 16.45 16.50
CA SER A 38 -7.40 15.83 17.84
C SER A 38 -7.95 16.72 18.94
N ASN A 39 -7.98 18.04 18.74
CA ASN A 39 -8.60 18.98 19.68
C ASN A 39 -10.11 19.18 19.43
N SER A 40 -10.70 18.49 18.43
CA SER A 40 -12.12 18.62 18.10
C SER A 40 -12.99 17.70 18.95
N SER A 41 -14.28 18.05 19.12
CA SER A 41 -15.26 17.21 19.81
C SER A 41 -15.51 15.85 19.16
N GLN A 42 -15.09 15.68 17.90
CA GLN A 42 -15.27 14.47 17.12
C GLN A 42 -14.16 13.44 17.37
N TRP A 43 -13.03 13.85 17.96
CA TRP A 43 -11.82 13.03 18.04
C TRP A 43 -12.06 11.64 18.63
N GLU A 44 -12.78 11.57 19.75
CA GLU A 44 -13.08 10.31 20.47
C GLU A 44 -13.75 9.26 19.58
N ASN A 45 -14.52 9.67 18.56
CA ASN A 45 -15.23 8.76 17.65
C ASN A 45 -14.66 8.81 16.22
N LEU A 46 -13.50 9.42 16.02
CA LEU A 46 -12.89 9.58 14.71
C LEU A 46 -11.85 8.48 14.45
N LEU A 47 -12.01 7.79 13.33
CA LEU A 47 -10.97 6.98 12.71
C LEU A 47 -10.32 7.77 11.56
N VAL A 48 -9.00 7.84 11.56
CA VAL A 48 -8.19 8.40 10.48
C VAL A 48 -7.36 7.27 9.87
N ILE A 49 -7.47 7.08 8.56
CA ILE A 49 -6.66 6.11 7.81
C ILE A 49 -5.76 6.89 6.88
N LEU A 50 -4.46 6.81 7.11
CA LEU A 50 -3.43 7.40 6.27
C LEU A 50 -2.85 6.32 5.37
N VAL A 51 -2.81 6.57 4.07
CA VAL A 51 -2.29 5.61 3.09
C VAL A 51 -1.69 6.36 1.92
N ALA A 52 -0.51 5.95 1.45
CA ALA A 52 0.00 6.42 0.17
C ALA A 52 -0.72 5.69 -0.98
N ASP A 53 -1.05 6.41 -2.04
CA ASP A 53 -1.69 5.87 -3.23
C ASP A 53 -0.76 4.91 -3.99
N HIS A 54 0.53 5.23 -4.07
CA HIS A 54 1.57 4.38 -4.64
C HIS A 54 2.96 4.68 -4.03
N GLY A 55 3.96 3.87 -4.35
CA GLY A 55 5.35 4.13 -3.94
C GLY A 55 6.03 5.20 -4.80
N ALA A 56 7.22 5.63 -4.38
CA ALA A 56 7.92 6.75 -5.00
C ALA A 56 8.93 6.33 -6.07
N HIS A 57 9.28 7.29 -6.94
CA HIS A 57 10.36 7.12 -7.91
C HIS A 57 11.72 6.90 -7.24
N TYR A 58 11.98 7.59 -6.13
CA TYR A 58 13.21 7.44 -5.35
C TYR A 58 13.11 6.34 -4.28
N PRO A 59 14.24 5.71 -3.89
CA PRO A 59 15.57 5.86 -4.49
C PRO A 59 15.66 5.20 -5.89
N ASP A 60 16.50 5.75 -6.75
CA ASP A 60 16.66 5.29 -8.15
C ASP A 60 17.31 3.90 -8.26
N SER A 61 17.93 3.42 -7.19
CA SER A 61 18.56 2.10 -7.12
C SER A 61 17.56 0.94 -7.19
N ILE A 62 16.28 1.21 -6.93
CA ILE A 62 15.21 0.20 -6.92
C ILE A 62 14.52 0.22 -8.29
N GLN A 63 14.43 -0.95 -8.92
CA GLN A 63 13.78 -1.09 -10.22
C GLN A 63 12.25 -0.94 -10.11
N TYR A 64 11.62 -0.37 -11.12
CA TYR A 64 10.16 -0.09 -11.12
C TYR A 64 9.26 -1.32 -10.89
N HIS A 65 9.75 -2.52 -11.20
CA HIS A 65 9.00 -3.78 -11.06
C HIS A 65 9.25 -4.47 -9.70
N GLN A 66 10.17 -3.97 -8.89
CA GLN A 66 10.50 -4.54 -7.59
C GLN A 66 9.41 -4.19 -6.56
N LYS A 67 9.06 -5.15 -5.70
CA LYS A 67 8.03 -5.00 -4.66
C LYS A 67 8.24 -3.79 -3.76
N GLU A 68 9.49 -3.36 -3.56
CA GLU A 68 9.85 -2.19 -2.77
C GLU A 68 9.24 -0.90 -3.34
N LYS A 69 8.96 -0.81 -4.66
CA LYS A 69 8.23 0.31 -5.29
C LYS A 69 6.73 0.30 -5.01
N PHE A 70 6.19 -0.79 -4.49
CA PHE A 70 4.76 -0.97 -4.21
C PHE A 70 4.48 -1.08 -2.71
N HIS A 71 5.54 -1.12 -1.89
CA HIS A 71 5.40 -1.11 -0.45
C HIS A 71 5.11 0.31 0.03
N VAL A 72 3.88 0.55 0.45
CA VAL A 72 3.38 1.85 0.92
C VAL A 72 2.98 1.80 2.39
N PRO A 73 3.10 2.91 3.13
CA PRO A 73 2.62 2.98 4.50
C PRO A 73 1.08 2.98 4.54
N ILE A 74 0.54 2.27 5.54
CA ILE A 74 -0.86 2.37 5.96
C ILE A 74 -0.86 2.55 7.48
N LEU A 75 -1.50 3.62 7.98
CA LEU A 75 -1.66 3.88 9.42
C LEU A 75 -3.13 4.10 9.75
N PHE A 76 -3.65 3.31 10.67
CA PHE A 76 -4.95 3.53 11.30
C PHE A 76 -4.70 4.25 12.62
N THR A 77 -5.24 5.45 12.77
CA THR A 77 -5.09 6.31 13.96
C THR A 77 -6.41 7.03 14.25
N GLY A 78 -6.44 7.90 15.26
CA GLY A 78 -7.66 8.59 15.71
C GLY A 78 -8.06 8.21 17.14
N GLY A 79 -8.98 8.98 17.73
CA GLY A 79 -9.38 8.78 19.14
C GLY A 79 -10.13 7.46 19.37
N CYS A 80 -10.68 6.85 18.33
CA CYS A 80 -11.34 5.54 18.46
C CYS A 80 -10.35 4.36 18.54
N ILE A 81 -9.04 4.57 18.34
CA ILE A 81 -8.02 3.52 18.44
C ILE A 81 -7.59 3.38 19.90
N THR A 82 -7.97 2.26 20.53
CA THR A 82 -7.74 2.03 21.97
C THR A 82 -6.44 1.29 22.29
N LYS A 83 -5.75 0.76 21.27
CA LYS A 83 -4.53 -0.04 21.45
C LYS A 83 -3.59 0.18 20.28
N ASP A 84 -2.35 0.54 20.61
CA ASP A 84 -1.25 0.58 19.65
C ASP A 84 -0.78 -0.83 19.27
N THR A 85 -0.49 -1.03 17.98
CA THR A 85 0.00 -2.31 17.46
C THR A 85 0.63 -2.15 16.07
N VAL A 86 1.44 -3.14 15.69
CA VAL A 86 2.00 -3.24 14.34
C VAL A 86 1.50 -4.54 13.70
N ILE A 87 0.93 -4.43 12.51
CA ILE A 87 0.49 -5.58 11.72
C ILE A 87 1.55 -5.87 10.66
N HIS A 88 2.28 -6.97 10.83
CA HIS A 88 3.33 -7.41 9.90
C HIS A 88 2.81 -8.31 8.75
N LYS A 89 1.50 -8.56 8.69
CA LYS A 89 0.90 -9.39 7.64
C LYS A 89 1.04 -8.71 6.27
N ILE A 90 1.38 -9.50 5.25
CA ILE A 90 1.33 -9.03 3.86
C ILE A 90 -0.13 -8.73 3.52
N CYS A 91 -0.39 -7.52 3.04
CA CYS A 91 -1.71 -7.08 2.60
C CYS A 91 -1.63 -6.11 1.43
N SER A 92 -2.79 -5.88 0.81
CA SER A 92 -2.94 -4.92 -0.28
C SER A 92 -3.73 -3.70 0.18
N GLN A 93 -3.53 -2.56 -0.47
CA GLN A 93 -4.34 -1.36 -0.24
C GLN A 93 -5.85 -1.64 -0.41
N THR A 94 -6.21 -2.57 -1.30
CA THR A 94 -7.60 -3.01 -1.49
C THR A 94 -8.21 -3.61 -0.23
N ASP A 95 -7.42 -4.21 0.67
CA ASP A 95 -7.89 -4.87 1.90
C ASP A 95 -8.38 -3.87 2.98
N ILE A 96 -8.11 -2.57 2.81
CA ILE A 96 -8.60 -1.50 3.70
C ILE A 96 -10.12 -1.55 3.82
N SER A 97 -10.85 -1.69 2.71
CA SER A 97 -12.31 -1.61 2.70
C SER A 97 -12.97 -2.74 3.48
N ALA A 98 -12.62 -4.00 3.22
CA ALA A 98 -13.17 -5.14 3.94
C ALA A 98 -12.78 -5.12 5.43
N THR A 99 -11.56 -4.70 5.75
CA THR A 99 -11.10 -4.54 7.14
C THR A 99 -11.95 -3.51 7.89
N LEU A 100 -12.11 -2.31 7.32
CA LEU A 100 -12.90 -1.23 7.91
C LEU A 100 -14.37 -1.63 8.07
N PHE A 101 -14.99 -2.15 7.01
CA PHE A 101 -16.41 -2.50 7.04
C PHE A 101 -16.69 -3.67 7.98
N SER A 102 -15.77 -4.64 8.06
CA SER A 102 -15.86 -5.72 9.05
C SER A 102 -15.80 -5.19 10.48
N ALA A 103 -14.89 -4.26 10.78
CA ALA A 103 -14.76 -3.65 12.10
C ALA A 103 -16.03 -2.87 12.50
N LEU A 104 -16.67 -2.19 11.54
CA LEU A 104 -17.92 -1.44 11.73
C LEU A 104 -19.18 -2.33 11.69
N LYS A 105 -19.04 -3.64 11.42
CA LYS A 105 -20.15 -4.58 11.22
C LYS A 105 -21.10 -4.17 10.09
N ILE A 106 -20.56 -3.55 9.05
CA ILE A 106 -21.29 -3.11 7.85
C ILE A 106 -21.11 -4.17 6.76
N PRO A 107 -22.19 -4.66 6.12
CA PRO A 107 -22.08 -5.55 4.98
C PRO A 107 -21.32 -4.89 3.82
N TYR A 108 -20.43 -5.64 3.16
CA TYR A 108 -19.64 -5.14 2.03
C TYR A 108 -19.62 -6.13 0.87
N ARG A 109 -19.33 -5.61 -0.33
CA ARG A 109 -19.23 -6.40 -1.58
C ARG A 109 -17.99 -5.98 -2.39
N PHE A 110 -16.83 -6.00 -1.74
CA PHE A 110 -15.55 -5.70 -2.37
C PHE A 110 -14.84 -7.00 -2.76
N LYS A 111 -15.00 -7.42 -4.03
CA LYS A 111 -14.56 -8.73 -4.54
C LYS A 111 -13.07 -9.05 -4.30
N PHE A 112 -12.22 -8.02 -4.31
CA PHE A 112 -10.76 -8.14 -4.18
C PHE A 112 -10.23 -7.62 -2.83
N SER A 113 -11.12 -7.39 -1.86
CA SER A 113 -10.78 -6.87 -0.53
C SER A 113 -11.06 -7.93 0.52
N ARG A 114 -10.13 -8.09 1.47
CA ARG A 114 -10.23 -9.09 2.54
C ARG A 114 -9.94 -8.44 3.87
N ASN A 115 -10.56 -8.94 4.94
CA ASN A 115 -10.33 -8.43 6.28
C ASN A 115 -8.99 -8.93 6.84
N ILE A 116 -8.00 -8.06 6.97
CA ILE A 116 -6.64 -8.42 7.45
C ILE A 116 -6.62 -8.88 8.92
N LEU A 117 -7.65 -8.50 9.68
CA LEU A 117 -7.80 -8.86 11.09
C LEU A 117 -8.50 -10.20 11.29
N SER A 118 -8.99 -10.82 10.21
CA SER A 118 -9.64 -12.13 10.30
C SER A 118 -8.62 -13.25 10.55
N ASN A 119 -9.07 -14.33 11.21
CA ASN A 119 -8.26 -15.52 11.49
C ASN A 119 -8.02 -16.37 10.23
N ASP A 120 -8.90 -16.27 9.24
CA ASP A 120 -8.81 -16.97 7.95
C ASP A 120 -8.18 -16.10 6.85
N TYR A 121 -7.62 -14.94 7.21
CA TYR A 121 -6.93 -14.07 6.25
C TYR A 121 -5.67 -14.76 5.72
N ILE A 122 -5.60 -14.95 4.40
CA ILE A 122 -4.45 -15.52 3.70
C ILE A 122 -3.52 -14.38 3.23
N PRO A 123 -2.32 -14.18 3.80
CA PRO A 123 -1.49 -13.03 3.45
C PRO A 123 -0.94 -13.13 2.02
N PHE A 124 -1.28 -12.16 1.19
CA PHE A 124 -0.63 -11.93 -0.11
C PHE A 124 -0.82 -10.49 -0.57
N ALA A 125 0.04 -10.04 -1.48
CA ALA A 125 -0.08 -8.81 -2.23
C ALA A 125 0.13 -9.09 -3.72
N TYR A 126 -0.77 -8.54 -4.53
CA TYR A 126 -0.64 -8.47 -5.98
C TYR A 126 -0.37 -7.02 -6.36
N TYR A 127 0.56 -6.80 -7.29
CA TYR A 127 0.76 -5.50 -7.91
C TYR A 127 0.96 -5.62 -9.41
N SER A 128 0.51 -4.62 -10.16
CA SER A 128 0.72 -4.51 -11.60
C SER A 128 1.63 -3.34 -11.92
N PHE A 129 2.43 -3.48 -12.97
CA PHE A 129 3.23 -2.42 -13.56
C PHE A 129 3.10 -2.49 -15.09
N ASN A 130 3.65 -1.51 -15.82
CA ASN A 130 3.44 -1.29 -17.26
C ASN A 130 3.25 -2.57 -18.08
N ASN A 131 4.23 -3.49 -18.05
CA ASN A 131 4.20 -4.74 -18.80
C ASN A 131 4.40 -5.97 -17.91
N GLY A 132 3.73 -6.03 -16.76
CA GLY A 132 3.81 -7.23 -15.93
C GLY A 132 3.07 -7.14 -14.62
N MET A 133 3.28 -8.17 -13.81
CA MET A 133 2.71 -8.30 -12.48
C MET A 133 3.73 -8.83 -11.48
N GLY A 134 3.57 -8.46 -10.23
CA GLY A 134 4.27 -9.08 -9.12
C GLY A 134 3.31 -9.71 -8.14
N TRP A 135 3.83 -10.73 -7.47
CA TRP A 135 3.13 -11.49 -6.46
C TRP A 135 4.02 -11.66 -5.24
N VAL A 136 3.48 -11.37 -4.06
CA VAL A 136 4.15 -11.55 -2.78
C VAL A 136 3.22 -12.32 -1.86
N ASP A 137 3.65 -13.46 -1.33
CA ASP A 137 3.00 -14.15 -0.22
C ASP A 137 4.07 -14.61 0.79
N GLU A 138 3.67 -15.36 1.81
CA GLU A 138 4.56 -15.80 2.89
C GLU A 138 5.70 -16.71 2.41
N ASN A 139 5.52 -17.42 1.30
CA ASN A 139 6.47 -18.42 0.80
C ASN A 139 7.20 -17.96 -0.45
N CYS A 140 6.68 -16.97 -1.17
CA CYS A 140 7.09 -16.66 -2.52
C CYS A 140 7.02 -15.18 -2.84
N TYR A 141 8.04 -14.71 -3.57
CA TYR A 141 8.04 -13.44 -4.26
C TYR A 141 8.49 -13.66 -5.71
N PHE A 142 7.63 -13.34 -6.66
CA PHE A 142 7.99 -13.38 -8.06
C PHE A 142 7.43 -12.20 -8.85
N VAL A 143 8.08 -11.91 -9.97
CA VAL A 143 7.68 -10.88 -10.92
C VAL A 143 7.62 -11.50 -12.30
N LEU A 144 6.44 -11.49 -12.90
CA LEU A 144 6.21 -11.95 -14.27
C LEU A 144 6.24 -10.75 -15.21
N SER A 145 7.14 -10.78 -16.19
CA SER A 145 7.14 -9.84 -17.31
C SER A 145 6.27 -10.38 -18.45
N HIS A 146 5.38 -9.55 -18.98
CA HIS A 146 4.60 -9.84 -20.16
C HIS A 146 5.43 -9.75 -21.45
N ASP A 147 6.50 -8.94 -21.44
CA ASP A 147 7.39 -8.78 -22.58
C ASP A 147 8.21 -10.06 -22.82
N SER A 148 8.84 -10.61 -21.78
CA SER A 148 9.60 -11.85 -21.86
C SER A 148 8.75 -13.11 -21.69
N LYS A 149 7.49 -12.96 -21.24
CA LYS A 149 6.59 -14.06 -20.85
C LYS A 149 7.22 -15.01 -19.82
N SER A 150 8.09 -14.48 -18.97
CA SER A 150 8.86 -15.25 -17.99
C SER A 150 8.95 -14.50 -16.67
N ASN A 151 9.27 -15.23 -15.60
CA ASN A 151 9.59 -14.61 -14.33
C ASN A 151 10.96 -13.93 -14.45
N ILE A 152 11.03 -12.63 -14.15
CA ILE A 152 12.27 -11.85 -14.07
C ILE A 152 12.79 -11.75 -12.62
N ILE A 153 11.93 -12.05 -11.65
CA ILE A 153 12.27 -12.31 -10.26
C ILE A 153 11.53 -13.57 -9.84
N ASP A 154 12.23 -14.48 -9.15
CA ASP A 154 11.70 -15.73 -8.63
C ASP A 154 12.45 -16.08 -7.34
N SER A 155 11.79 -15.96 -6.19
CA SER A 155 12.40 -16.15 -4.88
C SER A 155 11.43 -16.87 -3.94
N GLY A 156 11.94 -17.89 -3.25
CA GLY A 156 11.16 -18.73 -2.34
C GLY A 156 10.58 -19.99 -3.00
N ILE A 157 9.48 -20.51 -2.44
CA ILE A 157 8.83 -21.75 -2.89
C ILE A 157 7.50 -21.38 -3.56
N CYS A 158 7.54 -21.19 -4.88
CA CYS A 158 6.45 -20.55 -5.64
C CYS A 158 5.44 -21.50 -6.32
N ASN A 159 5.57 -22.83 -6.15
CA ASN A 159 4.81 -23.82 -6.91
C ASN A 159 3.28 -23.62 -6.86
N SER A 160 2.72 -23.42 -5.66
CA SER A 160 1.30 -23.13 -5.46
C SER A 160 0.95 -21.67 -5.80
N SER A 161 1.83 -20.74 -5.43
CA SER A 161 1.69 -19.30 -5.65
C SER A 161 1.50 -18.96 -7.13
N TYR A 162 2.20 -19.63 -8.05
CA TYR A 162 2.04 -19.40 -9.49
C TYR A 162 0.62 -19.65 -9.98
N ARG A 163 0.01 -20.76 -9.56
CA ARG A 163 -1.34 -21.11 -9.98
C ARG A 163 -2.35 -20.11 -9.41
N PHE A 164 -2.17 -19.75 -8.14
CA PHE A 164 -3.07 -18.82 -7.45
C PHE A 164 -2.97 -17.41 -8.05
N ALA A 165 -1.76 -16.90 -8.27
CA ALA A 165 -1.53 -15.59 -8.89
C ALA A 165 -2.09 -15.50 -10.32
N LYS A 166 -1.88 -16.53 -11.16
CA LYS A 166 -2.46 -16.57 -12.51
C LYS A 166 -3.99 -16.58 -12.47
N SER A 167 -4.57 -17.33 -11.53
CA SER A 167 -6.02 -17.37 -11.34
C SER A 167 -6.56 -16.01 -10.88
N TYR A 168 -5.88 -15.37 -9.92
CA TYR A 168 -6.21 -14.03 -9.43
C TYR A 168 -6.17 -13.01 -10.57
N PHE A 169 -5.09 -12.99 -11.37
CA PHE A 169 -4.95 -12.11 -12.52
C PHE A 169 -6.05 -12.35 -13.56
N GLN A 170 -6.36 -13.60 -13.88
CA GLN A 170 -7.44 -13.93 -14.82
C GLN A 170 -8.80 -13.41 -14.33
N VAL A 171 -9.12 -13.59 -13.05
CA VAL A 171 -10.39 -13.10 -12.47
C VAL A 171 -10.41 -11.57 -12.43
N LEU A 172 -9.29 -10.93 -12.10
CA LEU A 172 -9.15 -9.47 -12.09
C LEU A 172 -9.39 -8.90 -13.49
N MET A 173 -8.71 -9.42 -14.50
CA MET A 173 -8.84 -8.98 -15.88
C MET A 173 -10.25 -9.26 -16.43
N GLN A 174 -10.84 -10.40 -16.10
CA GLN A 174 -12.20 -10.71 -16.50
C GLN A 174 -13.21 -9.73 -15.88
N ASP A 175 -13.05 -9.36 -14.60
CA ASP A 175 -13.88 -8.35 -13.92
C ASP A 175 -13.77 -6.99 -14.60
N PHE A 176 -12.55 -6.57 -14.94
CA PHE A 176 -12.27 -5.32 -15.63
C PHE A 176 -12.91 -5.28 -17.04
N ILE A 177 -12.75 -6.36 -17.82
CA ILE A 177 -13.25 -6.44 -19.20
C ILE A 177 -14.78 -6.59 -19.25
N SER A 178 -15.40 -7.18 -18.22
CA SER A 178 -16.85 -7.42 -18.19
C SER A 178 -17.72 -6.20 -17.84
N LYS A 179 -17.11 -5.04 -17.61
CA LYS A 179 -17.78 -3.76 -17.34
C LYS A 179 -17.75 -2.88 -18.57
#